data_AF-A0AAP3XQX1-F1
#
_entry.id   AF-A0AAP3XQX1-F1
#
_cell.length_a   1.000
_cell.length_b   1.000
_cell.length_c   1.000
_cell.angle_alpha   90.00
_cell.angle_beta   90.00
_cell.angle_gamma   90.00
#
_symmetry.space_group_name_H-M   'P 1'
#
loop_
_entity.id
_entity.type
_entity.pdbx_description
1 polymer ?
#
loop_
_entity_poly.entity_id
_entity_poly.type
_entity_poly.pdbx_seq_one_letter_code
_entity_poly.pdbx_strand_id
1 'polypeptide(L)'
;MKLKIAAIFPLCAVLAGCLVNTQSGRGPLTLSPQVEEAYQRYLETETPLAFAVSTDGQWASYVYCPDRGPCIGGERAKAVEYCERSGKTCHIYDHMGRILWRTDLPPLPES
;
A
#
# COMPACT_ATOMS: atom_id res chain seq x y z
N MET A 1 -47.37 -19.98 30.72
CA MET A 1 -46.13 -19.36 31.25
C MET A 1 -45.48 -18.54 30.16
N LYS A 2 -45.23 -17.25 30.38
CA LYS A 2 -44.52 -16.35 29.44
C LYS A 2 -43.07 -16.21 29.91
N LEU A 3 -42.11 -16.69 29.14
CA LEU A 3 -40.68 -16.49 29.42
C LEU A 3 -40.22 -15.22 28.67
N LYS A 4 -39.89 -14.15 29.40
CA LYS A 4 -39.28 -12.94 28.83
C LYS A 4 -37.77 -13.11 28.86
N ILE A 5 -37.17 -13.39 27.71
CA ILE A 5 -35.72 -13.42 27.55
C ILE A 5 -35.28 -12.00 27.21
N ALA A 6 -34.66 -11.32 28.17
CA ALA A 6 -33.95 -10.07 27.95
C ALA A 6 -32.63 -10.40 27.25
N ALA A 7 -32.59 -10.26 25.92
CA ALA A 7 -31.37 -10.41 25.16
C ALA A 7 -30.53 -9.12 25.30
N ILE A 8 -29.50 -9.19 26.13
CA ILE A 8 -28.41 -8.22 26.20
C ILE A 8 -27.61 -8.38 24.89
N PHE A 9 -27.78 -7.46 23.95
CA PHE A 9 -27.04 -7.46 22.69
C PHE A 9 -25.65 -6.86 22.94
N PRO A 10 -24.56 -7.64 22.80
CA PRO A 10 -23.25 -7.23 23.23
C PRO A 10 -22.65 -6.18 22.28
N LEU A 11 -22.01 -5.20 22.92
CA LEU A 11 -21.11 -4.18 22.43
C LEU A 11 -20.37 -4.56 21.13
N CYS A 12 -20.68 -3.87 20.03
CA CYS A 12 -19.89 -3.89 18.81
C CYS A 12 -18.55 -3.19 19.08
N ALA A 13 -17.53 -3.95 19.50
CA ALA A 13 -16.15 -3.49 19.49
C ALA A 13 -15.66 -3.43 18.03
N VAL A 14 -15.67 -2.25 17.43
CA VAL A 14 -15.07 -2.01 16.12
C VAL A 14 -13.56 -1.94 16.32
N LEU A 15 -12.88 -3.07 16.16
CA LEU A 15 -11.43 -3.09 16.02
C LEU A 15 -11.08 -2.50 14.65
N ALA A 16 -10.81 -1.20 14.61
CA ALA A 16 -10.12 -0.57 13.48
C ALA A 16 -8.66 -1.03 13.49
N GLY A 17 -8.42 -2.25 13.01
CA GLY A 17 -7.07 -2.68 12.67
C GLY A 17 -6.62 -1.93 11.43
N CYS A 18 -5.47 -1.28 11.47
CA CYS A 18 -4.83 -0.74 10.26
C CYS A 18 -4.49 -1.91 9.32
N LEU A 19 -5.37 -2.18 8.36
CA LEU A 19 -5.12 -3.11 7.28
C LEU A 19 -4.07 -2.48 6.36
N VAL A 20 -2.88 -3.09 6.28
CA VAL A 20 -1.83 -2.66 5.34
C VAL A 20 -2.37 -2.79 3.92
N ASN A 21 -2.42 -1.69 3.18
CA ASN A 21 -3.04 -1.65 1.87
C ASN A 21 -2.09 -2.16 0.77
N THR A 22 -2.04 -3.48 0.58
CA THR A 22 -1.23 -4.10 -0.49
C THR A 22 -1.80 -3.93 -1.90
N GLN A 23 -2.93 -3.25 -2.05
CA GLN A 23 -3.61 -3.08 -3.32
C GLN A 23 -2.81 -2.15 -4.24
N SER A 24 -2.93 -2.39 -5.54
CA SER A 24 -2.41 -1.49 -6.55
C SER A 24 -3.24 -0.20 -6.61
N GLY A 25 -2.57 0.93 -6.78
CA GLY A 25 -3.23 2.23 -6.81
C GLY A 25 -4.02 2.45 -8.11
N ARG A 26 -4.97 3.38 -8.04
CA ARG A 26 -5.87 3.72 -9.15
C ARG A 26 -6.14 5.22 -9.20
N GLY A 27 -6.54 5.69 -10.37
CA GLY A 27 -6.86 7.09 -10.60
C GLY A 27 -5.68 7.89 -11.15
N PRO A 28 -5.93 9.18 -11.46
CA PRO A 28 -4.89 10.09 -11.92
C PRO A 28 -3.75 10.16 -10.90
N LEU A 29 -2.51 10.05 -11.38
CA LEU A 29 -1.33 10.16 -10.56
C LEU A 29 -0.27 10.96 -11.31
N THR A 30 0.23 12.00 -10.67
CA THR A 30 1.39 12.76 -11.14
C THR A 30 2.46 12.62 -10.08
N LEU A 31 3.60 12.04 -10.44
CA LEU A 31 4.72 11.87 -9.53
C LEU A 31 5.42 13.22 -9.33
N SER A 32 5.78 13.55 -8.10
CA SER A 32 6.66 14.69 -7.86
C SER A 32 8.06 14.38 -8.42
N PRO A 33 8.89 15.39 -8.74
CA PRO A 33 10.26 15.15 -9.21
C PRO A 33 11.08 14.28 -8.25
N GLN A 34 10.84 14.42 -6.94
CA GLN A 34 11.48 13.60 -5.91
C GLN A 34 11.06 12.13 -5.99
N VAL A 35 9.78 11.86 -6.24
CA VAL A 35 9.25 10.49 -6.40
C VAL A 35 9.70 9.89 -7.72
N GLU A 36 9.78 10.67 -8.80
CA GLU A 36 10.36 10.23 -10.08
C GLU A 36 11.82 9.79 -9.90
N GLU A 37 12.64 10.59 -9.23
CA GLU A 37 14.03 10.23 -8.93
C GLU A 37 14.13 8.98 -8.04
N ALA A 38 13.25 8.83 -7.06
CA ALA A 38 13.17 7.61 -6.25
C ALA A 38 12.79 6.39 -7.10
N TYR A 39 11.89 6.56 -8.08
CA TYR A 39 11.50 5.49 -8.98
C TYR A 39 12.63 5.09 -9.93
N GLN A 40 13.41 6.04 -10.45
CA GLN A 40 14.60 5.72 -11.24
C GLN A 40 15.61 4.89 -10.43
N ARG A 41 15.91 5.28 -9.19
CA ARG A 41 16.79 4.49 -8.30
C ARG A 41 16.25 3.08 -8.01
N TYR A 42 14.94 2.95 -7.88
CA TYR A 42 14.29 1.64 -7.76
C TYR A 42 14.55 0.78 -9.01
N LEU A 43 14.38 1.32 -10.21
CA LEU A 43 14.62 0.60 -11.46
C LEU A 43 16.10 0.23 -11.68
N GLU A 44 17.03 1.04 -11.17
CA GLU A 44 18.48 0.79 -11.23
C GLU A 44 18.96 -0.24 -10.19
N THR A 45 18.12 -0.61 -9.23
CA THR A 45 18.49 -1.58 -8.20
C THR A 45 18.57 -3.00 -8.77
N GLU A 46 19.61 -3.77 -8.44
CA GLU A 46 19.87 -5.10 -9.02
C GLU A 46 18.72 -6.10 -8.81
N THR A 47 17.99 -6.00 -7.69
CA THR A 47 16.82 -6.85 -7.41
C THR A 47 15.69 -6.03 -6.80
N PRO A 48 14.93 -5.29 -7.63
CA PRO A 48 13.82 -4.47 -7.17
C PRO A 48 12.61 -5.35 -6.88
N LEU A 49 11.97 -5.15 -5.73
CA LEU A 49 10.86 -6.00 -5.30
C LEU A 49 9.51 -5.29 -5.42
N ALA A 50 9.33 -4.17 -4.72
CA ALA A 50 8.08 -3.42 -4.76
C ALA A 50 8.33 -1.92 -4.58
N PHE A 51 7.56 -1.10 -5.29
CA PHE A 51 7.52 0.35 -5.18
C PHE A 51 6.10 0.80 -4.81
N ALA A 52 5.98 1.56 -3.72
CA ALA A 52 4.72 2.11 -3.25
C ALA A 52 4.75 3.64 -3.35
N VAL A 53 3.61 4.24 -3.70
CA VAL A 53 3.47 5.68 -3.90
C VAL A 53 2.21 6.16 -3.18
N SER A 54 2.26 7.36 -2.61
CA SER A 54 1.11 8.03 -2.03
C SER A 54 0.10 8.45 -3.10
N THR A 55 -1.18 8.52 -2.75
CA THR A 55 -2.25 8.89 -3.71
C THR A 55 -2.08 10.28 -4.33
N ASP A 56 -1.33 11.18 -3.68
CA ASP A 56 -0.98 12.52 -4.18
C ASP A 56 0.37 12.59 -4.93
N GLY A 57 1.07 11.46 -5.07
CA GLY A 57 2.34 11.36 -5.77
C GLY A 57 3.52 12.07 -5.10
N GLN A 58 3.39 12.49 -3.83
CA GLN A 58 4.40 13.27 -3.12
C GLN A 58 5.37 12.41 -2.28
N TRP A 59 4.97 11.19 -1.91
CA TRP A 59 5.81 10.26 -1.17
C TRP A 59 5.85 8.89 -1.82
N ALA A 60 6.99 8.23 -1.67
CA ALA A 60 7.17 6.88 -2.12
C ALA A 60 8.14 6.13 -1.21
N SER A 61 8.07 4.82 -1.26
CA SER A 61 9.08 3.94 -0.68
C SER A 61 9.27 2.72 -1.58
N TYR A 62 10.39 2.04 -1.43
CA TYR A 62 10.61 0.78 -2.14
C TYR A 62 11.35 -0.23 -1.28
N VAL A 63 11.16 -1.49 -1.65
CA VAL A 63 11.84 -2.64 -1.07
C VAL A 63 12.64 -3.29 -2.18
N TYR A 64 13.86 -3.70 -1.85
CA TYR A 64 14.76 -4.42 -2.73
C TYR A 64 15.42 -5.57 -1.96
N CYS A 65 16.03 -6.48 -2.70
CA CYS A 65 16.78 -7.60 -2.13
C CYS A 65 18.28 -7.30 -2.21
N PRO A 66 18.99 -7.09 -1.07
CA PRO A 66 20.43 -6.79 -1.08
C PRO A 66 21.32 -8.02 -1.34
N ASP A 67 20.82 -9.24 -1.13
CA ASP A 67 21.58 -10.50 -1.22
C ASP A 67 20.77 -11.57 -1.96
N ARG A 68 21.39 -12.69 -2.37
CA ARG A 68 20.68 -13.84 -3.00
C ARG A 68 19.85 -14.70 -2.03
N GLY A 69 19.37 -14.13 -0.92
CA GLY A 69 18.54 -14.80 0.09
C GLY A 69 17.04 -14.76 -0.22
N PRO A 70 16.17 -15.38 0.61
CA PRO A 70 14.73 -15.35 0.40
C PRO A 70 14.14 -13.99 0.80
N CYS A 71 14.26 -12.99 -0.06
CA CYS A 71 13.60 -11.68 0.11
C CYS A 71 12.15 -11.64 -0.37
N ILE A 72 11.71 -12.69 -1.06
CA ILE A 72 10.38 -12.79 -1.66
C ILE A 72 9.40 -13.22 -0.57
N GLY A 73 8.34 -12.42 -0.38
CA GLY A 73 7.34 -12.64 0.65
C GLY A 73 7.05 -11.37 1.45
N GLY A 74 5.90 -10.75 1.20
CA GLY A 74 5.44 -9.57 1.94
C GLY A 74 6.11 -8.26 1.54
N GLU A 75 6.92 -8.24 0.49
CA GLU A 75 7.61 -7.05 -0.02
C GLU A 75 6.65 -5.91 -0.36
N ARG A 76 5.47 -6.23 -0.92
CA ARG A 76 4.42 -5.26 -1.23
C ARG A 76 3.86 -4.63 0.05
N ALA A 77 3.59 -5.44 1.06
CA ALA A 77 3.09 -4.95 2.35
C ALA A 77 4.12 -4.03 3.01
N LYS A 78 5.41 -4.41 3.00
CA LYS A 78 6.50 -3.59 3.54
C LYS A 78 6.67 -2.27 2.79
N ALA A 79 6.62 -2.27 1.46
CA ALA A 79 6.71 -1.03 0.68
C ALA A 79 5.56 -0.07 1.01
N VAL A 80 4.33 -0.58 1.12
CA VAL A 80 3.18 0.24 1.53
C VAL A 80 3.37 0.75 2.94
N GLU A 81 3.67 -0.13 3.90
CA GLU A 81 3.89 0.25 5.30
C GLU A 81 4.93 1.36 5.44
N TYR A 82 6.06 1.26 4.74
CA TYR A 82 7.13 2.26 4.78
C TYR A 82 6.72 3.57 4.13
N CYS A 83 5.92 3.54 3.07
CA CYS A 83 5.37 4.74 2.46
C CYS A 83 4.37 5.43 3.40
N GLU A 84 3.50 4.66 4.05
CA GLU A 84 2.46 5.16 4.96
C GLU A 84 3.02 5.77 6.25
N ARG A 85 4.28 5.49 6.61
CA ARG A 85 5.00 6.21 7.68
C ARG A 85 5.09 7.72 7.44
N SER A 86 4.87 8.18 6.20
CA SER A 86 4.71 9.59 5.86
C SER A 86 3.37 10.21 6.32
N GLY A 87 2.43 9.42 6.82
CA GLY A 87 1.08 9.84 7.16
C GLY A 87 0.13 9.94 5.97
N LYS A 88 0.54 9.47 4.79
CA LYS A 88 -0.28 9.44 3.57
C LYS A 88 -0.77 8.03 3.27
N THR A 89 -1.93 7.92 2.63
CA THR A 89 -2.38 6.65 2.04
C THR A 89 -1.50 6.28 0.87
N CYS A 90 -0.95 5.07 0.88
CA CYS A 90 -0.08 4.58 -0.18
C CYS A 90 -0.61 3.30 -0.80
N HIS A 91 -0.26 3.09 -2.06
CA HIS A 91 -0.58 1.88 -2.80
C HIS A 91 0.62 1.39 -3.60
N ILE A 92 0.55 0.14 -4.06
CA ILE A 92 1.56 -0.40 -4.96
C ILE A 92 1.46 0.28 -6.32
N TYR A 93 2.57 0.87 -6.73
CA TYR A 93 2.75 1.45 -8.06
C TYR A 93 3.44 0.45 -8.99
N ASP A 94 4.49 -0.22 -8.52
CA ASP A 94 5.27 -1.19 -9.31
C ASP A 94 5.61 -2.43 -8.47
N HIS A 95 5.58 -3.60 -9.12
CA HIS A 95 6.10 -4.85 -8.57
C HIS A 95 7.06 -5.52 -9.57
N MET A 96 8.32 -5.66 -9.16
CA MET A 96 9.39 -6.27 -9.95
C MET A 96 9.54 -5.69 -11.38
N GLY A 97 9.49 -4.36 -11.50
CA GLY A 97 9.63 -3.63 -12.77
C GLY A 97 8.38 -3.63 -13.64
N ARG A 98 7.21 -3.96 -13.07
CA ARG A 98 5.92 -3.91 -13.74
C ARG A 98 5.03 -2.91 -13.04
N ILE A 99 4.68 -1.84 -13.75
CA ILE A 99 3.71 -0.85 -13.27
C ILE A 99 2.34 -1.53 -13.12
N LEU A 100 1.81 -1.48 -11.91
CA LEU A 100 0.48 -2.00 -11.54
C LEU A 100 -0.54 -0.86 -11.34
N TRP A 101 -0.11 0.40 -11.31
CA TRP A 101 -1.02 1.53 -11.14
C TRP A 101 -1.96 1.69 -12.33
N ARG A 102 -3.26 1.85 -12.06
CA ARG A 102 -4.31 1.95 -13.10
C ARG A 102 -4.88 3.35 -13.18
N THR A 103 -4.35 4.16 -14.10
CA THR A 103 -4.85 5.52 -14.37
C THR A 103 -6.16 5.55 -15.16
N ASP A 104 -6.54 4.43 -15.77
CA ASP A 104 -7.77 4.24 -16.53
C ASP A 104 -9.00 3.92 -15.64
N LEU A 105 -8.77 3.69 -14.34
CA LEU A 105 -9.82 3.42 -13.36
C LEU A 105 -9.98 4.59 -12.40
N PRO A 106 -11.19 4.84 -11.86
CA PRO A 106 -11.37 5.85 -10.83
C PRO A 106 -10.59 5.51 -9.54
N PRO A 107 -10.25 6.54 -8.72
CA PRO A 107 -9.63 6.32 -7.41
C PRO A 107 -10.45 5.40 -6.52
N LEU A 108 -9.77 4.75 -5.60
CA LEU A 108 -10.42 3.98 -4.54
C LEU A 108 -11.23 4.90 -3.62
N PRO A 109 -12.42 4.48 -3.17
CA PRO A 109 -13.13 5.20 -2.11
C PRO A 109 -12.26 5.20 -0.85
N GLU A 110 -12.05 6.37 -0.27
CA GLU A 110 -11.36 6.55 1.00
C GLU A 110 -12.18 5.87 2.10
N SER A 111 -11.58 4.91 2.80
CA SER A 111 -12.21 4.13 3.88
C SER A 111 -12.06 4.80 5.24
#